data_AF-A0A7V7ZFL9-F1
#
_entry.id   AF-A0A7V7ZFL9-F1
#
_cell.length_a   1.000
_cell.length_b   1.000
_cell.length_c   1.000
_cell.angle_alpha   90.00
_cell.angle_beta   90.00
_cell.angle_gamma   90.00
#
_symmetry.space_group_name_H-M   'P 1'
#
loop_
_entity.id
_entity.type
_entity.pdbx_description
1 polymer ?
#
loop_
_entity_poly.entity_id
_entity_poly.type
_entity_poly.pdbx_seq_one_letter_code
_entity_poly.pdbx_strand_id
1 'polypeptide(L)'
;MEEVIAFIKDFIEQEYLAFRASALERDEEAYEAQRDIVDSMYGAGLTTEVNRDPEPSEDWFADADRYLGDINPRTLFQIKAYDHPEYGTLYRCYVSSYSKWSPSYSSSLYVARRKSGLRIIARYNIAENRKDWNYRGGQRIEPLGDLIEVRQFQPPSDPVDRAEYEESAKAVKK
;
A
#
# COMPACT_ATOMS: atom_id res chain seq x y z
N MET A 1 15.13 6.75 5.23
CA MET A 1 14.39 5.52 5.55
C MET A 1 13.31 5.73 6.62
N GLU A 2 13.61 6.17 7.84
CA GLU A 2 12.60 6.24 8.93
C GLU A 2 11.33 7.05 8.60
N GLU A 3 11.47 8.16 7.88
CA GLU A 3 10.32 8.95 7.43
C GLU A 3 9.37 8.16 6.50
N VAL A 4 9.89 7.38 5.55
CA VAL A 4 9.04 6.58 4.65
C VAL A 4 8.41 5.40 5.39
N ILE A 5 9.08 4.86 6.41
CA ILE A 5 8.51 3.83 7.28
C ILE A 5 7.30 4.40 8.04
N ALA A 6 7.45 5.57 8.63
CA ALA A 6 6.37 6.24 9.33
C ALA A 6 5.21 6.53 8.38
N PHE A 7 5.50 7.10 7.20
CA PHE A 7 4.51 7.41 6.17
C PHE A 7 3.71 6.17 5.72
N ILE A 8 4.39 5.05 5.42
CA ILE A 8 3.67 3.87 4.92
C ILE A 8 2.90 3.17 6.03
N LYS A 9 3.37 3.22 7.29
CA LYS A 9 2.63 2.69 8.44
C LYS A 9 1.36 3.50 8.71
N ASP A 10 1.47 4.82 8.67
CA ASP A 10 0.32 5.72 8.76
C ASP A 10 -0.66 5.45 7.61
N PHE A 11 -0.18 5.32 6.37
CA PHE A 11 -1.04 4.96 5.24
C PHE A 11 -1.82 3.66 5.47
N ILE A 12 -1.16 2.62 5.94
CA ILE A 12 -1.80 1.32 6.23
C ILE A 12 -2.89 1.46 7.31
N GLU A 13 -2.63 2.28 8.33
CA GLU A 13 -3.60 2.57 9.38
C GLU A 13 -4.79 3.37 8.85
N GLN A 14 -4.54 4.46 8.12
CA GLN A 14 -5.59 5.30 7.55
C GLN A 14 -6.44 4.55 6.50
N GLU A 15 -5.83 3.69 5.67
CA GLU A 15 -6.55 2.84 4.71
C GLU A 15 -7.51 1.90 5.44
N TYR A 16 -7.06 1.28 6.55
CA TYR A 16 -7.91 0.42 7.37
C TYR A 16 -9.03 1.21 8.07
N LEU A 17 -8.73 2.41 8.59
CA LEU A 17 -9.75 3.29 9.18
C LEU A 17 -10.79 3.71 8.15
N ALA A 18 -10.38 4.00 6.90
CA ALA A 18 -11.30 4.31 5.81
C ALA A 18 -12.20 3.12 5.47
N PHE A 19 -11.68 1.88 5.43
CA PHE A 19 -12.51 0.68 5.27
C PHE A 19 -13.50 0.48 6.43
N ARG A 20 -13.12 0.82 7.65
CA ARG A 20 -14.05 0.80 8.80
C ARG A 20 -15.12 1.87 8.67
N ALA A 21 -14.74 3.08 8.29
CA ALA A 21 -15.68 4.18 8.07
C ALA A 21 -16.67 3.85 6.95
N SER A 22 -16.23 3.26 5.83
CA SER A 22 -17.14 2.86 4.75
C SER A 22 -18.20 1.85 5.23
N ALA A 23 -17.86 0.98 6.18
CA ALA A 23 -18.80 -0.02 6.69
C ALA A 23 -19.68 0.46 7.86
N LEU A 24 -19.20 1.39 8.69
CA LEU A 24 -19.81 1.69 10.00
C LEU A 24 -20.28 3.14 10.17
N GLU A 25 -19.65 4.10 9.48
CA GLU A 25 -19.95 5.51 9.67
C GLU A 25 -21.23 5.89 8.93
N ARG A 26 -22.22 6.46 9.62
CA ARG A 26 -23.51 6.85 9.01
C ARG A 26 -23.53 8.32 8.58
N ASP A 27 -22.61 9.12 9.09
CA ASP A 27 -22.39 10.50 8.65
C ASP A 27 -21.52 10.50 7.37
N GLU A 28 -22.09 10.93 6.25
CA GLU A 28 -21.40 10.98 4.96
C GLU A 28 -20.20 11.95 4.99
N GLU A 29 -20.31 13.07 5.70
CA GLU A 29 -19.21 14.05 5.79
C GLU A 29 -18.03 13.46 6.57
N ALA A 30 -18.32 12.71 7.64
CA ALA A 30 -17.27 12.03 8.41
C ALA A 30 -16.60 10.90 7.63
N TYR A 31 -17.36 10.14 6.84
CA TYR A 31 -16.82 9.11 5.95
C TYR A 31 -15.91 9.71 4.87
N GLU A 32 -16.39 10.73 4.14
CA GLU A 32 -15.60 11.37 3.09
C GLU A 32 -14.36 12.06 3.66
N ALA A 33 -14.45 12.69 4.84
CA ALA A 33 -13.27 13.26 5.51
C ALA A 33 -12.20 12.19 5.82
N GLN A 34 -12.59 11.00 6.27
CA GLN A 34 -11.65 9.89 6.49
C GLN A 34 -11.06 9.36 5.18
N ARG A 35 -11.88 9.30 4.12
CA ARG A 35 -11.45 8.87 2.79
C ARG A 35 -10.46 9.86 2.17
N ASP A 36 -10.72 11.16 2.33
CA ASP A 36 -9.86 12.26 1.87
C ASP A 36 -8.46 12.22 2.52
N ILE A 37 -8.36 11.78 3.78
CA ILE A 37 -7.05 11.56 4.42
C ILE A 37 -6.23 10.58 3.59
N VAL A 38 -6.80 9.43 3.21
CA VAL A 38 -6.10 8.41 2.42
C VAL A 38 -5.78 8.92 1.01
N ASP A 39 -6.73 9.59 0.36
CA ASP A 39 -6.52 10.19 -0.96
C ASP A 39 -5.42 11.24 -0.95
N SER A 40 -5.30 12.02 0.13
CA SER A 40 -4.23 13.01 0.27
C SER A 40 -2.82 12.41 0.30
N MET A 41 -2.69 11.12 0.65
CA MET A 41 -1.42 10.37 0.66
C MET A 41 -1.03 9.88 -0.73
N TYR A 42 -2.00 9.78 -1.64
CA TYR A 42 -1.75 9.49 -3.04
C TYR A 42 -1.31 10.74 -3.82
N GLY A 43 -0.56 10.50 -4.90
CA GLY A 43 -0.19 11.51 -5.88
C GLY A 43 -0.37 10.97 -7.29
N ALA A 44 -0.07 11.81 -8.29
CA ALA A 44 -0.10 11.41 -9.70
C ALA A 44 -1.46 10.86 -10.18
N GLY A 45 -2.56 11.43 -9.68
CA GLY A 45 -3.92 11.05 -10.09
C GLY A 45 -4.39 9.70 -9.56
N LEU A 46 -3.67 9.12 -8.59
CA LEU A 46 -4.15 7.99 -7.82
C LEU A 46 -5.17 8.42 -6.77
N THR A 47 -6.10 7.53 -6.50
CA THR A 47 -7.05 7.59 -5.39
C THR A 47 -7.16 6.22 -4.73
N THR A 48 -7.75 6.21 -3.54
CA THR A 48 -8.05 5.03 -2.75
C THR A 48 -9.06 4.13 -3.44
N GLU A 49 -8.93 2.82 -3.20
CA GLU A 49 -9.94 1.82 -3.62
C GLU A 49 -11.08 1.70 -2.59
N VAL A 50 -10.98 2.38 -1.45
CA VAL A 50 -12.03 2.43 -0.43
C VAL A 50 -13.17 3.28 -0.95
N ASN A 51 -14.30 2.63 -1.29
CA ASN A 51 -15.49 3.29 -1.79
C ASN A 51 -16.73 2.73 -1.09
N ARG A 52 -17.78 3.53 -1.05
CA ARG A 52 -19.11 3.21 -0.56
C ARG A 52 -20.14 3.73 -1.56
N ASP A 53 -21.32 3.13 -1.58
CA ASP A 53 -22.46 3.73 -2.25
C ASP A 53 -22.75 5.12 -1.64
N PRO A 54 -22.97 6.19 -2.43
CA PRO A 54 -23.31 7.50 -1.89
C PRO A 54 -24.57 7.52 -1.00
N GLU A 55 -25.48 6.55 -1.20
CA GLU A 55 -26.67 6.36 -0.38
C GLU A 55 -26.70 4.93 0.18
N PRO A 56 -25.85 4.62 1.17
CA PRO A 56 -25.73 3.25 1.70
C PRO A 56 -27.04 2.82 2.34
N SER A 57 -27.55 1.66 1.93
CA SER A 57 -28.78 1.10 2.49
C SER A 57 -28.57 0.60 3.92
N GLU A 58 -29.66 0.39 4.67
CA GLU A 58 -29.58 -0.28 5.97
C GLU A 58 -28.97 -1.68 5.88
N ASP A 59 -29.19 -2.38 4.77
CA ASP A 59 -28.59 -3.70 4.51
C ASP A 59 -27.06 -3.62 4.39
N TRP A 60 -26.52 -2.54 3.81
CA TRP A 60 -25.07 -2.30 3.76
C TRP A 60 -24.46 -2.25 5.16
N PHE A 61 -25.09 -1.48 6.06
CA PHE A 61 -24.64 -1.36 7.45
C PHE A 61 -24.87 -2.65 8.25
N ALA A 62 -25.94 -3.38 7.98
CA ALA A 62 -26.21 -4.67 8.62
C ALA A 62 -25.14 -5.73 8.26
N ASP A 63 -24.54 -5.63 7.07
CA ASP A 63 -23.46 -6.50 6.60
C ASP A 63 -22.05 -6.08 7.07
N ALA A 64 -21.92 -4.99 7.85
CA ALA A 64 -20.64 -4.42 8.22
C ALA A 64 -19.70 -5.42 8.92
N ASP A 65 -20.21 -6.21 9.87
CA ASP A 65 -19.41 -7.21 10.59
C ASP A 65 -18.86 -8.30 9.65
N ARG A 66 -19.66 -8.71 8.66
CA ARG A 66 -19.24 -9.68 7.64
C ARG A 66 -18.14 -9.08 6.76
N TYR A 67 -18.37 -7.86 6.26
CA TYR A 67 -17.40 -7.15 5.43
C TYR A 67 -16.08 -6.93 6.18
N LEU A 68 -16.12 -6.34 7.37
CA LEU A 68 -14.92 -6.08 8.18
C LEU A 68 -14.26 -7.36 8.70
N GLY A 69 -15.02 -8.46 8.82
CA GLY A 69 -14.50 -9.77 9.15
C GLY A 69 -13.48 -10.31 8.14
N ASP A 70 -13.49 -9.77 6.92
CA ASP A 70 -12.57 -10.07 5.81
C ASP A 70 -11.54 -8.96 5.53
N ILE A 71 -11.56 -7.86 6.28
CA ILE A 71 -10.61 -6.75 6.14
C ILE A 71 -9.60 -6.76 7.30
N ASN A 72 -8.32 -6.57 6.98
CA ASN A 72 -7.26 -6.38 7.96
C ASN A 72 -6.30 -5.26 7.53
N PRO A 73 -5.63 -4.61 8.49
CA PRO A 73 -4.49 -3.75 8.17
C PRO A 73 -3.45 -4.55 7.37
N ARG A 74 -2.93 -3.95 6.30
CA ARG A 74 -1.89 -4.60 5.49
C ARG A 74 -0.63 -4.84 6.33
N THR A 75 0.05 -5.94 6.08
CA THR A 75 1.38 -6.18 6.62
C THR A 75 2.42 -5.51 5.73
N LEU A 76 3.29 -4.68 6.32
CA LEU A 76 4.49 -4.15 5.65
C LEU A 76 5.62 -5.17 5.80
N PHE A 77 6.07 -5.74 4.69
CA PHE A 77 7.13 -6.76 4.73
C PHE A 77 8.52 -6.15 4.59
N GLN A 78 8.73 -5.33 3.57
CA GLN A 78 10.00 -4.63 3.33
C GLN A 78 9.81 -3.33 2.56
N ILE A 79 10.81 -2.45 2.65
CA ILE A 79 10.95 -1.26 1.83
C ILE A 79 12.33 -1.33 1.15
N LYS A 80 12.34 -1.11 -0.16
CA LYS A 80 13.57 -0.92 -0.93
C LYS A 80 13.67 0.53 -1.37
N ALA A 81 14.81 1.16 -1.13
CA ALA A 81 15.11 2.51 -1.62
C ALA A 81 16.02 2.41 -2.85
N TYR A 82 15.69 3.19 -3.87
CA TYR A 82 16.45 3.29 -5.12
C TYR A 82 16.85 4.74 -5.38
N ASP A 83 18.04 4.93 -5.94
CA ASP A 83 18.43 6.19 -6.56
C ASP A 83 17.88 6.23 -8.00
N HIS A 84 16.75 6.91 -8.17
CA HIS A 84 15.99 6.95 -9.40
C HIS A 84 16.25 8.27 -10.16
N PRO A 85 16.55 8.23 -11.47
CA PRO A 85 16.98 9.41 -12.22
C PRO A 85 15.94 10.54 -12.25
N GLU A 86 14.65 10.22 -12.29
CA GLU A 86 13.57 11.22 -12.33
C GLU A 86 13.08 11.66 -10.93
N TYR A 87 13.19 10.79 -9.93
CA TYR A 87 12.48 10.97 -8.65
C TYR A 87 13.42 11.17 -7.46
N GLY A 88 14.74 11.16 -7.69
CA GLY A 88 15.73 11.06 -6.63
C GLY A 88 15.51 9.75 -5.88
N THR A 89 15.35 9.81 -4.56
CA THR A 89 15.04 8.60 -3.80
C THR A 89 13.63 8.11 -4.04
N LEU A 90 13.51 6.95 -4.67
CA LEU A 90 12.28 6.22 -4.88
C LEU A 90 12.20 5.05 -3.89
N TYR A 91 11.08 4.92 -3.19
CA TYR A 91 10.85 3.81 -2.27
C TYR A 91 9.82 2.85 -2.85
N ARG A 92 10.12 1.56 -2.80
CA ARG A 92 9.20 0.48 -3.14
C ARG A 92 8.81 -0.26 -1.88
N CYS A 93 7.58 -0.10 -1.44
CA CYS A 93 7.04 -0.73 -0.25
C CYS A 93 6.27 -1.99 -0.65
N TYR A 94 6.63 -3.12 -0.05
CA TYR A 94 5.99 -4.42 -0.30
C TYR A 94 4.99 -4.69 0.82
N VAL A 95 3.71 -4.78 0.46
CA VAL A 95 2.62 -4.92 1.42
C VAL A 95 1.69 -6.08 1.04
N SER A 96 0.99 -6.62 2.05
CA SER A 96 -0.05 -7.62 1.84
C SER A 96 -1.30 -7.01 1.19
N SER A 97 -2.29 -7.86 0.91
CA SER A 97 -3.66 -7.41 0.66
C SER A 97 -4.26 -6.84 1.95
N TYR A 98 -5.28 -5.99 1.80
CA TYR A 98 -6.20 -5.64 2.89
C TYR A 98 -7.20 -6.77 3.16
N SER A 99 -7.32 -7.75 2.24
CA SER A 99 -8.14 -8.93 2.46
C SER A 99 -7.46 -9.88 3.43
N LYS A 100 -8.26 -10.44 4.33
CA LYS A 100 -7.84 -11.46 5.27
C LYS A 100 -7.15 -12.62 4.55
N TRP A 101 -6.19 -13.23 5.22
CA TRP A 101 -5.43 -14.40 4.74
C TRP A 101 -4.41 -14.12 3.63
N SER A 102 -3.84 -12.91 3.56
CA SER A 102 -2.72 -12.59 2.66
C SER A 102 -1.37 -12.49 3.40
N PRO A 103 -0.78 -13.59 3.91
CA PRO A 103 0.52 -13.55 4.61
C PRO A 103 1.71 -13.44 3.63
N SER A 104 1.55 -12.72 2.52
CA SER A 104 2.44 -12.69 1.36
C SER A 104 2.26 -11.36 0.61
N TYR A 105 3.15 -11.06 -0.32
CA TYR A 105 3.07 -9.84 -1.15
C TYR A 105 1.77 -9.84 -1.94
N SER A 106 1.10 -8.71 -1.96
CA SER A 106 -0.05 -8.50 -2.83
C SER A 106 0.10 -7.22 -3.63
N SER A 107 0.61 -6.18 -2.99
CA SER A 107 0.77 -4.87 -3.61
C SER A 107 2.18 -4.34 -3.39
N SER A 108 2.65 -3.58 -4.38
CA SER A 108 3.85 -2.78 -4.31
C SER A 108 3.46 -1.32 -4.48
N LEU A 109 3.74 -0.53 -3.46
CA LEU A 109 3.44 0.89 -3.40
C LEU A 109 4.74 1.66 -3.60
N TYR A 110 4.77 2.49 -4.64
CA TYR A 110 5.92 3.34 -4.94
C TYR A 110 5.72 4.69 -4.31
N VAL A 111 6.64 5.08 -3.43
CA VAL A 111 6.59 6.32 -2.69
C VAL A 111 7.77 7.19 -3.11
N ALA A 112 7.51 8.46 -3.38
CA ALA A 112 8.55 9.44 -3.65
C ALA A 112 8.21 10.77 -3.00
N ARG A 113 9.24 11.59 -2.74
CA ARG A 113 9.03 12.96 -2.29
C ARG A 113 8.52 13.82 -3.45
N ARG A 114 7.50 14.63 -3.15
CA ARG A 114 6.91 15.66 -4.02
C ARG A 114 6.95 17.00 -3.28
N LYS A 115 6.54 18.08 -3.94
CA LYS A 115 6.53 19.43 -3.36
C LYS A 115 5.76 19.49 -2.03
N SER A 116 4.71 18.69 -1.87
CA SER A 116 3.86 18.59 -0.68
C SER A 116 4.25 17.48 0.31
N GLY A 117 5.42 16.86 0.16
CA GLY A 117 5.90 15.76 1.00
C GLY A 117 5.88 14.40 0.30
N LEU A 118 5.98 13.32 1.08
CA LEU A 118 5.91 11.95 0.55
C LEU A 118 4.52 11.66 -0.02
N ARG A 119 4.47 10.99 -1.17
CA ARG A 119 3.23 10.54 -1.81
C ARG A 119 3.41 9.16 -2.42
N ILE A 120 2.35 8.36 -2.43
CA ILE A 120 2.28 7.14 -3.23
C ILE A 120 2.03 7.55 -4.68
N ILE A 121 3.01 7.32 -5.54
CA ILE A 121 3.01 7.78 -6.93
C ILE A 121 2.69 6.66 -7.92
N ALA A 122 2.76 5.40 -7.49
CA ALA A 122 2.37 4.26 -8.32
C ALA A 122 1.93 3.07 -7.45
N ARG A 123 1.00 2.28 -7.97
CA ARG A 123 0.58 1.01 -7.38
C ARG A 123 0.70 -0.11 -8.39
N TYR A 124 1.26 -1.23 -7.96
CA TYR A 124 1.28 -2.48 -8.69
C TYR A 124 0.74 -3.59 -7.81
N ASN A 125 0.04 -4.56 -8.39
CA ASN A 125 -0.33 -5.78 -7.70
C ASN A 125 0.47 -6.95 -8.26
N ILE A 126 0.82 -7.90 -7.42
CA ILE A 126 1.51 -9.10 -7.89
C ILE A 126 0.60 -9.86 -8.85
N ALA A 127 1.17 -10.37 -9.94
CA ALA A 127 0.46 -11.21 -10.89
C ALA A 127 0.21 -12.60 -10.29
N GLU A 128 -0.73 -13.34 -10.87
CA GLU A 128 -1.08 -14.70 -10.41
C GLU A 128 0.12 -15.66 -10.41
N ASN A 129 1.08 -15.43 -11.31
CA ASN A 129 2.31 -16.22 -11.38
C ASN A 129 3.33 -15.92 -10.27
N ARG A 130 3.05 -14.96 -9.39
CA ARG A 130 3.91 -14.48 -8.28
C ARG A 130 5.29 -13.98 -8.68
N LYS A 131 5.54 -13.74 -9.97
CA LYS A 131 6.83 -13.27 -10.49
C LYS A 131 6.72 -11.87 -11.08
N ASP A 132 5.59 -11.57 -11.70
CA ASP A 132 5.36 -10.30 -12.38
C ASP A 132 4.51 -9.35 -11.54
N TRP A 133 4.57 -8.06 -11.89
CA TRP A 133 3.81 -7.00 -11.23
C TRP A 133 2.89 -6.31 -12.24
N ASN A 134 1.58 -6.40 -12.00
CA ASN A 134 0.56 -5.74 -12.80
C ASN A 134 0.40 -4.29 -12.35
N TYR A 135 0.62 -3.34 -13.26
CA TYR A 135 0.37 -1.93 -13.01
C TYR A 135 -1.12 -1.66 -12.72
N ARG A 136 -1.40 -0.90 -11.64
CA ARG A 136 -2.76 -0.59 -11.17
C ARG A 136 -3.07 0.91 -11.12
N GLY A 137 -2.12 1.78 -11.45
CA GLY A 137 -2.36 3.23 -11.56
C GLY A 137 -1.18 4.08 -11.11
N GLY A 138 -1.29 5.40 -11.36
CA GLY A 138 -0.27 6.41 -11.05
C GLY A 138 0.77 6.55 -12.16
N GLN A 139 2.04 6.75 -11.80
CA GLN A 139 3.14 6.78 -12.76
C GLN A 139 3.62 5.36 -13.08
N ARG A 140 3.95 5.07 -14.34
CA ARG A 140 4.70 3.86 -14.67
C ARG A 140 6.15 4.07 -14.26
N ILE A 141 6.72 3.13 -13.51
CA ILE A 141 8.02 3.27 -12.87
C ILE A 141 8.98 2.27 -13.49
N GLU A 142 9.61 2.64 -14.61
CA GLU A 142 10.66 1.87 -15.25
C GLU A 142 11.63 2.82 -15.96
N PRO A 143 12.97 2.69 -15.75
CA PRO A 143 13.67 1.76 -14.85
C PRO A 143 13.62 2.18 -13.36
N LEU A 144 13.93 1.28 -12.42
CA LEU A 144 13.90 1.57 -10.97
C LEU A 144 15.09 2.43 -10.48
N GLY A 145 16.19 2.46 -11.21
CA GLY A 145 17.45 3.03 -10.73
C GLY A 145 18.24 2.06 -9.85
N ASP A 146 19.27 2.57 -9.18
CA ASP A 146 20.21 1.76 -8.39
C ASP A 146 19.65 1.49 -6.99
N LEU A 147 19.70 0.23 -6.54
CA LEU A 147 19.27 -0.14 -5.19
C LEU A 147 20.28 0.40 -4.16
N ILE A 148 19.82 1.25 -3.25
CA ILE A 148 20.69 1.90 -2.25
C ILE A 148 20.46 1.42 -0.82
N GLU A 149 19.24 0.98 -0.47
CA GLU A 149 18.93 0.51 0.88
C GLU A 149 17.76 -0.48 0.88
N VAL A 150 17.77 -1.44 1.81
CA VAL A 150 16.67 -2.36 2.06
C VAL A 150 16.38 -2.41 3.56
N ARG A 151 15.12 -2.19 3.93
CA ARG A 151 14.61 -2.35 5.30
C ARG A 151 13.59 -3.47 5.33
N GLN A 152 13.78 -4.39 6.26
CA GLN A 152 12.99 -5.60 6.42
C GLN A 152 12.27 -5.60 7.77
N PHE A 153 11.04 -6.13 7.82
CA PHE A 153 10.20 -6.14 9.01
C PHE A 153 9.77 -7.57 9.36
N GLN A 154 8.82 -8.10 8.61
CA GLN A 154 8.30 -9.46 8.78
C GLN A 154 8.52 -10.23 7.47
N PRO A 155 9.03 -11.48 7.52
CA PRO A 155 9.12 -12.30 6.34
C PRO A 155 7.72 -12.73 5.85
N PRO A 156 7.47 -12.75 4.54
CA PRO A 156 6.27 -13.37 3.98
C PRO A 156 6.34 -14.90 4.14
N SER A 157 5.19 -15.55 4.11
CA SER A 157 5.08 -17.01 4.25
C SER A 157 5.13 -17.77 2.93
N ASP A 158 4.74 -17.15 1.81
CA ASP A 158 4.88 -17.76 0.48
C ASP A 158 6.37 -17.96 0.15
N PRO A 159 6.77 -19.16 -0.34
CA PRO A 159 8.17 -19.46 -0.60
C PRO A 159 8.85 -18.55 -1.64
N VAL A 160 8.11 -18.09 -2.65
CA VAL A 160 8.66 -17.23 -3.72
C VAL A 160 8.95 -15.85 -3.17
N ASP A 161 7.97 -15.26 -2.48
CA ASP A 161 8.14 -13.96 -1.84
C ASP A 161 9.22 -14.00 -0.75
N ARG A 162 9.30 -15.12 -0.02
CA ARG A 162 10.29 -15.30 1.04
C ARG A 162 11.71 -15.39 0.48
N ALA A 163 11.88 -16.08 -0.65
CA ALA A 163 13.17 -16.13 -1.33
C ALA A 163 13.62 -14.73 -1.78
N GLU A 164 12.72 -13.94 -2.38
CA GLU A 164 13.01 -12.55 -2.80
C GLU A 164 13.34 -11.66 -1.60
N TYR A 165 12.59 -11.80 -0.50
CA TYR A 165 12.86 -11.13 0.77
C TYR A 165 14.28 -11.44 1.25
N GLU A 166 14.63 -12.72 1.40
CA GLU A 166 15.94 -13.15 1.90
C GLU A 166 17.11 -12.78 0.98
N GLU A 167 16.88 -12.72 -0.33
CA GLU A 167 17.87 -12.26 -1.32
C GLU A 167 18.14 -10.75 -1.19
N SER A 168 17.08 -9.96 -1.03
CA SER A 168 17.16 -8.51 -0.91
C SER A 168 18.03 -8.06 0.27
N ALA A 169 18.01 -8.83 1.37
CA ALA A 169 18.84 -8.60 2.54
C ALA A 169 20.36 -8.69 2.24
N LYS A 170 20.74 -9.43 1.20
CA LYS A 170 22.14 -9.66 0.81
C LYS A 170 22.64 -8.62 -0.19
N ALA A 171 21.74 -8.02 -0.97
CA ALA A 171 22.07 -7.10 -2.05
C ALA A 171 22.72 -5.79 -1.58
N VAL A 172 22.46 -5.34 -0.35
CA VAL A 172 23.03 -4.10 0.21
C VAL A 172 24.42 -4.31 0.84
N LYS A 173 24.89 -5.56 0.93
CA LYS A 173 26.18 -5.92 1.58
C LYS A 173 27.35 -6.10 0.60
N LYS A 174 27.22 -5.66 -0.64
CA LYS A 174 28.30 -5.64 -1.65
C LYS A 174 28.66 -4.22 -1.99
#